data_AF-A0A7K7CKB4-F1
#
_entry.id   AF-A0A7K7CKB4-F1
#
_cell.length_a   1.000
_cell.length_b   1.000
_cell.length_c   1.000
_cell.angle_alpha   90.00
_cell.angle_beta   90.00
_cell.angle_gamma   90.00
#
_symmetry.space_group_name_H-M   'P 1'
#
loop_
_entity.id
_entity.type
_entity.pdbx_description
1 polymer ?
#
loop_
_entity_poly.entity_id
_entity_poly.type
_entity_poly.pdbx_seq_one_letter_code
_entity_poly.pdbx_strand_id
1 'polypeptide(L)'
;MESSPVLLESKSSPINLLNEMQQLRLLGHLCDVTVSVEYQGVRAEFPAHKAVLAATSKFFKEVFLNEKSVDGPRSNVFLNEVQVADFASFLEFVYTARVEVEEDRVQRMLEIAEKLKCLDLSETCFQLKKQMLESVLLELQNFSESQNSEEESAAHPSAAPAAEAERDPPDSSMARPGHGASPEGPAAKSKEKM
;
A
#
# COMPACT_ATOMS: atom_id res chain seq x y z
N MET A 1 54.90 -1.75 20.94
CA MET A 1 53.69 -2.50 20.57
C MET A 1 52.65 -1.47 20.19
N GLU A 2 52.37 -1.33 18.90
CA GLU A 2 51.28 -0.47 18.43
C GLU A 2 49.96 -1.18 18.76
N SER A 3 49.13 -0.56 19.59
CA SER A 3 47.81 -1.09 19.94
C SER A 3 46.84 -0.66 18.84
N SER A 4 46.31 -1.62 18.08
CA SER A 4 45.24 -1.35 17.12
C SER A 4 43.91 -1.18 17.86
N PRO A 5 43.05 -0.23 17.42
CA PRO A 5 41.74 -0.06 18.03
C PRO A 5 40.85 -1.28 17.75
N VAL A 6 40.09 -1.70 18.76
CA VAL A 6 39.09 -2.77 18.66
C VAL A 6 37.69 -2.15 18.64
N LEU A 7 36.88 -2.51 17.65
CA LEU A 7 35.48 -2.08 17.54
C LEU A 7 34.59 -2.94 18.44
N LEU A 8 33.78 -2.29 19.28
CA LEU A 8 32.71 -2.92 20.05
C LEU A 8 31.38 -2.29 19.64
N GLU A 9 30.46 -3.09 19.10
CA GLU A 9 29.14 -2.65 18.65
C GLU A 9 28.04 -3.49 19.31
N SER A 10 26.99 -2.82 19.81
CA SER A 10 25.81 -3.47 20.35
C SER A 10 24.64 -3.36 19.38
N LYS A 11 24.14 -4.50 18.91
CA LYS A 11 22.98 -4.58 18.01
C LYS A 11 21.66 -4.26 18.70
N SER A 12 21.57 -4.42 20.01
CA SER A 12 20.33 -4.22 20.79
C SER A 12 20.20 -2.82 21.39
N SER A 13 21.31 -2.08 21.52
CA SER A 13 21.31 -0.76 22.16
C SER A 13 20.30 0.22 21.55
N PRO A 14 20.18 0.38 20.21
CA PRO A 14 19.23 1.32 19.62
C PRO A 14 17.76 0.95 19.90
N ILE A 15 17.42 -0.35 19.80
CA ILE A 15 16.06 -0.85 20.06
C ILE A 15 15.69 -0.67 21.53
N ASN A 16 16.61 -0.98 22.44
CA ASN A 16 16.37 -0.80 23.88
C ASN A 16 16.15 0.68 24.21
N LEU A 17 16.94 1.57 23.64
CA LEU A 17 16.74 3.01 23.81
C LEU A 17 15.37 3.46 23.31
N LEU A 18 14.96 3.02 22.12
CA LEU A 18 13.66 3.37 21.54
C LEU A 18 12.50 2.88 22.40
N ASN A 19 12.56 1.64 22.87
CA ASN A 19 11.58 1.06 23.78
C ASN A 19 11.48 1.86 25.09
N GLU A 20 12.61 2.28 25.65
CA GLU A 20 12.61 3.06 26.89
C GLU A 20 12.06 4.47 26.67
N MET A 21 12.36 5.10 25.53
CA MET A 21 11.76 6.38 25.15
C MET A 21 10.24 6.28 24.98
N GLN A 22 9.73 5.16 24.45
CA GLN A 22 8.30 4.89 24.37
C GLN A 22 7.68 4.74 25.76
N GLN A 23 8.31 4.01 26.69
CA GLN A 23 7.82 3.88 28.07
C GLN A 23 7.80 5.22 28.80
N LEU A 24 8.86 6.01 28.68
CA LEU A 24 8.93 7.36 29.25
C LEU A 24 7.79 8.24 28.73
N ARG A 25 7.48 8.17 27.43
CA ARG A 25 6.37 8.91 26.84
C ARG A 25 5.02 8.47 27.40
N LEU A 26 4.76 7.16 27.48
CA LEU A 26 3.50 6.63 27.99
C LEU A 26 3.27 7.02 29.45
N LEU A 27 4.34 7.11 30.25
CA LEU A 27 4.30 7.58 31.63
C LEU A 27 4.30 9.11 31.75
N GLY A 28 4.46 9.84 30.65
CA GLY A 28 4.58 11.31 30.63
C GLY A 28 5.87 11.84 31.27
N HIS A 29 6.86 10.97 31.48
CA HIS A 29 8.15 11.33 32.06
C HIS A 29 9.00 12.06 31.02
N LEU A 30 9.71 13.12 31.45
CA LEU A 30 10.62 13.91 30.62
C LEU A 30 9.99 14.54 29.36
N CYS A 31 8.66 14.50 29.21
CA CYS A 31 7.96 15.13 28.11
C CYS A 31 8.01 16.67 28.26
N ASP A 32 8.66 17.31 27.30
CA ASP A 32 8.95 18.75 27.23
C ASP A 32 8.14 19.47 26.13
N VAL A 33 7.30 18.73 25.42
CA VAL A 33 6.34 19.25 24.44
C VAL A 33 5.00 18.52 24.53
N THR A 34 3.92 19.24 24.25
CA THR A 34 2.59 18.66 24.00
C THR A 34 2.14 19.05 22.60
N VAL A 35 1.79 18.06 21.78
CA VAL A 35 1.21 18.29 20.45
C VAL A 35 -0.31 18.22 20.57
N SER A 36 -0.97 19.35 20.36
CA SER A 36 -2.42 19.46 20.30
C SER A 36 -2.87 19.26 18.85
N VAL A 37 -3.67 18.23 18.61
CA VAL A 37 -4.24 17.92 17.29
C VAL A 37 -5.73 18.17 17.34
N GLU A 38 -6.25 18.95 16.40
CA GLU A 38 -7.68 19.24 16.27
C GLU A 38 -8.12 19.05 14.81
N TYR A 39 -9.16 18.24 14.58
CA TYR A 39 -9.72 18.02 13.25
C TYR A 39 -11.23 17.83 13.35
N GLN A 40 -11.98 18.65 12.59
CA GLN A 40 -13.46 18.62 12.55
C GLN A 40 -14.13 18.63 13.95
N GLY A 41 -13.57 19.39 14.89
CA GLY A 41 -14.08 19.50 16.27
C GLY A 41 -13.65 18.38 17.22
N VAL A 42 -12.89 17.39 16.75
CA VAL A 42 -12.25 16.38 17.60
C VAL A 42 -10.85 16.87 17.97
N ARG A 43 -10.56 17.02 19.26
CA ARG A 43 -9.25 17.44 19.78
C ARG A 43 -8.64 16.37 20.68
N ALA A 44 -7.33 16.17 20.54
CA ALA A 44 -6.53 15.37 21.45
C ALA A 44 -5.15 16.01 21.69
N GLU A 45 -4.56 15.71 22.83
CA GLU A 45 -3.24 16.20 23.22
C GLU A 45 -2.28 15.03 23.42
N PHE A 46 -1.07 15.19 22.89
CA PHE A 46 -0.06 14.14 22.86
C PHE A 46 1.22 14.63 23.53
N PRO A 47 1.50 14.24 24.78
CA PRO A 47 2.79 14.51 25.41
C PRO A 47 3.90 13.75 24.68
N ALA A 48 5.02 14.42 24.43
CA ALA A 48 6.15 13.86 23.73
C ALA A 48 7.47 14.54 24.14
N HIS A 49 8.57 14.01 23.62
CA HIS A 49 9.91 14.56 23.74
C HIS A 49 10.29 15.32 22.47
N LYS A 50 10.70 16.59 22.59
CA LYS A 50 11.19 17.43 21.48
C LYS A 50 12.33 16.75 20.74
N ALA A 51 13.27 16.14 21.47
CA ALA A 51 14.44 15.47 20.90
C ALA A 51 14.06 14.31 19.96
N VAL A 52 13.08 13.48 20.37
CA VAL A 52 12.65 12.32 19.57
C VAL A 52 11.89 12.78 18.32
N LEU A 53 10.97 13.74 18.48
CA LEU A 53 10.24 14.31 17.34
C LEU A 53 11.19 15.04 16.36
N ALA A 54 12.16 15.82 16.85
CA ALA A 54 13.14 16.50 15.99
C ALA A 54 14.14 15.56 15.29
N ALA A 55 14.41 14.39 15.88
CA ALA A 55 15.26 13.38 15.26
C ALA A 55 14.57 12.69 14.08
N THR A 56 13.26 12.46 14.19
CA THR A 56 12.45 11.69 13.22
C THR A 56 11.71 12.55 12.19
N SER A 57 11.45 13.82 12.52
CA SER A 57 10.67 14.74 11.69
C SER A 57 11.41 16.07 11.50
N LYS A 58 11.67 16.43 10.23
CA LYS A 58 12.27 17.73 9.91
C LYS A 58 11.33 18.89 10.23
N PHE A 59 10.02 18.69 10.11
CA PHE A 59 9.02 19.69 10.50
C PHE A 59 9.16 20.05 11.98
N PHE A 60 9.12 19.06 12.87
CA PHE A 60 9.27 19.31 14.31
C PHE A 60 10.64 19.88 14.65
N LYS A 61 11.71 19.42 13.97
CA LYS A 61 13.05 19.98 14.12
C LYS A 61 13.08 21.48 13.80
N GLU A 62 12.53 21.89 12.66
CA GLU A 62 12.43 23.30 12.27
C GLU A 62 11.59 24.09 13.28
N VAL A 63 10.43 23.56 13.70
CA VAL A 63 9.56 24.20 14.69
C VAL A 63 10.32 24.44 16.00
N PHE A 64 10.97 23.43 16.56
CA PHE A 64 11.65 23.54 17.86
C PHE A 64 12.94 24.34 17.83
N LEU A 65 13.66 24.36 16.71
CA LEU A 65 14.90 25.15 16.58
C LEU A 65 14.63 26.61 16.19
N ASN A 66 13.53 26.89 15.49
CA ASN A 66 13.12 28.25 15.11
C ASN A 66 12.22 28.91 16.17
N GLU A 67 11.72 28.15 17.14
CA GLU A 67 11.06 28.67 18.35
C GLU A 67 12.09 29.52 19.11
N LYS A 68 12.11 30.83 18.82
CA LYS A 68 12.88 31.84 19.53
C LYS A 68 12.40 31.87 20.98
N SER A 69 12.84 30.95 21.83
CA SER A 69 12.77 30.99 23.31
C SER A 69 11.62 31.84 23.88
N VAL A 70 10.38 31.59 23.45
CA VAL A 70 9.20 32.32 23.96
C VAL A 70 8.50 31.37 24.92
N ASP A 71 8.83 31.61 26.19
CA ASP A 71 7.94 31.55 27.35
C ASP A 71 7.25 30.22 27.67
N GLY A 72 8.00 29.35 28.34
CA GLY A 72 7.41 28.38 29.28
C GLY A 72 8.20 27.08 29.46
N PRO A 73 7.99 26.36 30.58
CA PRO A 73 8.59 25.04 30.80
C PRO A 73 8.03 23.94 29.87
N ARG A 74 6.98 24.22 29.08
CA ARG A 74 6.37 23.30 28.11
C ARG A 74 5.97 24.05 26.86
N SER A 75 6.49 23.63 25.70
CA SER A 75 6.05 24.13 24.39
C SER A 75 4.81 23.37 23.94
N ASN A 76 3.87 24.09 23.32
CA ASN A 76 2.67 23.51 22.73
C ASN A 76 2.71 23.67 21.22
N VAL A 77 2.63 22.55 20.48
CA VAL A 77 2.51 22.57 19.02
C VAL A 77 1.08 22.28 18.64
N PHE A 78 0.51 23.08 17.74
CA PHE A 78 -0.87 22.90 17.27
C PHE A 78 -0.89 22.39 15.83
N LEU A 79 -1.65 21.32 15.58
CA LEU A 79 -1.89 20.74 14.27
C LEU A 79 -3.40 20.69 14.00
N ASN A 80 -3.88 21.40 12.98
CA ASN A 80 -5.31 21.56 12.66
C ASN A 80 -5.77 20.82 11.39
N GLU A 81 -4.82 20.24 10.65
CA GLU A 81 -5.05 19.64 9.33
C GLU A 81 -4.60 18.17 9.32
N VAL A 82 -4.63 17.51 10.47
CA VAL A 82 -4.27 16.09 10.64
C VAL A 82 -5.33 15.44 11.52
N GLN A 83 -5.86 14.29 11.11
CA GLN A 83 -6.81 13.56 11.95
C GLN A 83 -6.12 13.05 13.21
N VAL A 84 -6.84 13.09 14.34
CA VAL A 84 -6.32 12.63 15.64
C VAL A 84 -5.81 11.18 15.59
N ALA A 85 -6.57 10.29 14.94
CA ALA A 85 -6.18 8.88 14.81
C ALA A 85 -4.91 8.70 13.99
N ASP A 86 -4.75 9.46 12.91
CA ASP A 86 -3.58 9.33 12.04
C ASP A 86 -2.33 9.96 12.68
N PHE A 87 -2.48 11.05 13.45
CA PHE A 87 -1.37 11.56 14.26
C PHE A 87 -0.96 10.58 15.38
N ALA A 88 -1.92 9.90 16.01
CA ALA A 88 -1.63 8.87 17.00
C ALA A 88 -0.80 7.73 16.39
N SER A 89 -1.19 7.26 15.19
CA SER A 89 -0.44 6.27 14.40
C SER A 89 0.96 6.78 14.03
N PHE A 90 1.10 8.04 13.60
CA PHE A 90 2.40 8.66 13.35
C PHE A 90 3.28 8.67 14.62
N LEU A 91 2.72 9.06 15.76
CA LEU A 91 3.46 9.13 17.02
C LEU A 91 3.87 7.75 17.52
N GLU A 92 3.03 6.73 17.31
CA GLU A 92 3.40 5.34 17.57
C GLU A 92 4.59 4.90 16.72
N PHE A 93 4.58 5.23 15.42
CA PHE A 93 5.71 4.95 14.53
C PHE A 93 7.00 5.62 15.02
N VAL A 94 6.95 6.89 15.40
CA VAL A 94 8.11 7.64 15.90
C VAL A 94 8.78 6.95 17.10
N TYR A 95 8.01 6.30 17.96
CA TYR A 95 8.51 5.70 19.20
C TYR A 95 8.66 4.17 19.14
N THR A 96 8.28 3.52 18.05
CA THR A 96 8.37 2.05 17.94
C THR A 96 8.96 1.57 16.62
N ALA A 97 9.21 2.48 15.68
CA ALA A 97 9.63 2.21 14.30
C ALA A 97 8.66 1.31 13.51
N ARG A 98 7.42 1.17 13.98
CA ARG A 98 6.35 0.38 13.35
C ARG A 98 4.99 0.99 13.64
N VAL A 99 4.00 0.70 12.81
CA VAL A 99 2.62 1.09 13.06
C VAL A 99 1.70 0.15 12.29
N GLU A 100 0.57 -0.20 12.90
CA GLU A 100 -0.47 -1.00 12.27
C GLU A 100 -1.60 -0.08 11.84
N VAL A 101 -1.91 -0.08 10.53
CA VAL A 101 -3.01 0.71 9.95
C VAL A 101 -3.73 -0.13 8.90
N GLU A 102 -5.00 0.20 8.67
CA GLU A 102 -5.79 -0.38 7.58
C GLU A 102 -5.26 0.09 6.22
N GLU A 103 -5.48 -0.72 5.18
CA GLU A 103 -4.97 -0.49 3.83
C GLU A 103 -5.43 0.85 3.23
N ASP A 104 -6.69 1.22 3.47
CA ASP A 104 -7.27 2.49 3.03
C ASP A 104 -6.65 3.71 3.73
N ARG A 105 -6.05 3.51 4.90
CA ARG A 105 -5.36 4.56 5.68
C ARG A 105 -3.93 4.78 5.21
N VAL A 106 -3.32 3.88 4.45
CA VAL A 106 -1.92 3.99 4.00
C VAL A 106 -1.68 5.28 3.20
N GLN A 107 -2.65 5.69 2.37
CA GLN A 107 -2.57 6.95 1.62
C GLN A 107 -2.55 8.17 2.58
N ARG A 108 -3.42 8.17 3.60
CA ARG A 108 -3.45 9.26 4.60
C ARG A 108 -2.17 9.29 5.44
N MET A 109 -1.62 8.13 5.78
CA MET A 109 -0.33 8.03 6.47
C MET A 109 0.82 8.61 5.65
N LEU A 110 0.83 8.38 4.34
CA LEU A 110 1.83 8.98 3.44
C LEU A 110 1.73 10.51 3.42
N GLU A 111 0.51 11.05 3.30
CA GLU A 111 0.28 12.51 3.32
C GLU A 111 0.79 13.15 4.62
N ILE A 112 0.58 12.47 5.76
CA ILE A 112 1.09 12.92 7.06
C ILE A 112 2.60 12.83 7.13
N ALA A 113 3.19 11.76 6.61
CA ALA A 113 4.64 11.60 6.57
C ALA A 113 5.31 12.73 5.75
N GLU A 114 4.73 13.10 4.61
CA GLU A 114 5.20 14.22 3.78
C GLU A 114 5.02 15.57 4.51
N LYS A 115 3.84 15.79 5.09
CA LYS A 115 3.51 17.02 5.83
C LYS A 115 4.44 17.24 7.03
N LEU A 116 4.63 16.20 7.82
CA LEU A 116 5.53 16.20 8.99
C LEU A 116 6.98 15.95 8.58
N LYS A 117 7.29 15.82 7.29
CA LYS A 117 8.64 15.61 6.76
C LYS A 117 9.38 14.45 7.46
N CYS A 118 8.71 13.32 7.65
CA CYS A 118 9.25 12.09 8.23
C CYS A 118 9.57 11.09 7.11
N LEU A 119 10.85 11.03 6.73
CA LEU A 119 11.30 10.22 5.59
C LEU A 119 11.10 8.73 5.83
N ASP A 120 11.43 8.24 7.02
CA ASP A 120 11.34 6.81 7.35
C ASP A 120 9.91 6.28 7.19
N LEU A 121 8.91 7.07 7.61
CA LEU A 121 7.51 6.70 7.44
C LEU A 121 7.07 6.78 5.97
N SER A 122 7.47 7.83 5.24
CA SER A 122 7.17 7.94 3.80
C SER A 122 7.72 6.74 3.03
N GLU A 123 8.98 6.36 3.28
CA GLU A 123 9.61 5.20 2.65
C GLU A 123 8.90 3.90 3.00
N THR A 124 8.50 3.72 4.26
CA THR A 124 7.72 2.54 4.69
C THR A 124 6.39 2.46 3.94
N CYS A 125 5.66 3.57 3.80
CA CYS A 125 4.42 3.62 3.03
C CYS A 125 4.63 3.33 1.53
N PHE A 126 5.71 3.84 0.91
CA PHE A 126 6.02 3.56 -0.49
C PHE A 126 6.38 2.10 -0.73
N GLN A 127 7.17 1.49 0.16
CA GLN A 127 7.53 0.08 0.08
C GLN A 127 6.29 -0.81 0.15
N LEU A 128 5.37 -0.54 1.08
CA LEU A 128 4.12 -1.29 1.21
C LEU A 128 3.26 -1.18 -0.07
N LYS A 129 3.06 0.04 -0.59
CA LYS A 129 2.30 0.24 -1.83
C LYS A 129 2.91 -0.49 -3.02
N LYS A 130 4.24 -0.51 -3.12
CA LYS A 130 4.94 -1.24 -4.16
C LYS A 130 4.69 -2.76 -4.03
N GLN A 131 4.80 -3.31 -2.82
CA GLN A 131 4.53 -4.73 -2.57
C GLN A 131 3.10 -5.11 -2.94
N MET A 132 2.12 -4.28 -2.59
CA MET A 132 0.72 -4.52 -2.95
C MET A 132 0.51 -4.52 -4.48
N LEU A 133 1.14 -3.57 -5.20
CA LEU A 133 1.06 -3.52 -6.65
C LEU A 133 1.71 -4.75 -7.31
N GLU A 134 2.85 -5.20 -6.78
CA GLU A 134 3.52 -6.42 -7.24
C GLU A 134 2.65 -7.66 -7.02
N SER A 135 1.98 -7.78 -5.87
CA SER A 135 1.03 -8.86 -5.60
C SER A 135 -0.13 -8.87 -6.59
N VAL A 136 -0.77 -7.72 -6.84
CA VAL A 136 -1.86 -7.60 -7.81
C VAL A 136 -1.41 -7.97 -9.22
N LEU A 137 -0.21 -7.57 -9.62
CA LEU A 137 0.33 -7.86 -10.96
C LEU A 137 0.59 -9.37 -11.12
N LEU A 138 1.15 -10.03 -10.11
CA LEU A 138 1.36 -11.48 -10.10
C LEU A 138 0.04 -12.25 -10.16
N GLU A 139 -0.99 -11.80 -9.44
CA GLU A 139 -2.32 -12.39 -9.52
C GLU A 139 -2.88 -12.30 -10.94
N LEU A 140 -2.81 -11.12 -11.58
CA LEU A 140 -3.27 -10.94 -12.96
C LEU A 140 -2.48 -11.80 -13.98
N GLN A 141 -1.18 -11.99 -13.78
CA GLN A 141 -0.38 -12.89 -14.62
C GLN A 141 -0.86 -14.35 -14.51
N ASN A 142 -1.07 -14.83 -13.27
CA ASN A 142 -1.59 -16.19 -13.05
C ASN A 142 -3.00 -16.38 -13.65
N PHE A 143 -3.86 -15.36 -13.58
CA PHE A 143 -5.18 -15.39 -14.24
C PHE A 143 -5.08 -15.47 -15.78
N SER A 144 -4.04 -14.87 -16.37
CA SER A 144 -3.83 -14.91 -17.82
C SER A 144 -3.29 -16.27 -18.29
N GLU A 145 -2.41 -16.90 -17.51
CA GLU A 145 -1.83 -18.22 -17.82
C GLU A 145 -2.84 -19.36 -17.66
N SER A 146 -3.74 -19.24 -16.68
CA SER A 146 -4.82 -20.23 -16.47
C SER A 146 -5.86 -20.22 -17.60
N GLN A 147 -6.15 -19.06 -18.22
CA GLN A 147 -7.04 -19.02 -19.39
C GLN A 147 -6.34 -19.50 -20.68
N ASN A 148 -5.04 -19.25 -20.83
CA ASN A 148 -4.30 -19.69 -22.01
C ASN A 148 -4.11 -21.22 -22.07
N SER A 149 -4.13 -21.90 -20.92
CA SER A 149 -4.04 -23.37 -20.82
C SER A 149 -5.37 -24.10 -21.06
N GLU A 150 -6.51 -23.41 -20.96
CA GLU A 150 -7.84 -23.95 -21.31
C GLU A 150 -8.13 -23.82 -22.82
N GLU A 151 -7.65 -22.77 -23.49
CA GLU A 151 -7.84 -22.57 -24.94
C GLU A 151 -6.91 -23.48 -25.79
N GLU A 152 -5.68 -23.75 -25.35
CA GLU A 152 -4.73 -24.62 -26.09
C GLU A 152 -5.11 -26.11 -26.04
N SER A 153 -5.93 -26.54 -25.07
CA SER A 153 -6.51 -27.90 -25.06
C SER A 153 -7.71 -28.05 -26.00
N ALA A 154 -8.28 -26.96 -26.51
CA ALA A 154 -9.44 -26.99 -27.40
C ALA A 154 -9.07 -26.90 -28.90
N ALA A 155 -7.81 -26.61 -29.23
CA ALA A 155 -7.35 -26.41 -30.61
C ALA A 155 -6.33 -27.48 -31.03
N HIS A 156 -6.75 -28.31 -32.01
CA HIS A 156 -5.99 -29.21 -32.92
C HIS A 156 -5.95 -30.72 -32.58
N PRO A 157 -5.86 -31.62 -33.59
CA PRO A 157 -6.77 -31.82 -34.72
C PRO A 157 -7.11 -33.33 -34.92
N SER A 158 -8.32 -33.65 -35.40
CA SER A 158 -8.66 -35.02 -35.82
C SER A 158 -7.98 -35.36 -37.16
N ALA A 159 -6.79 -35.94 -37.13
CA ALA A 159 -6.14 -36.57 -38.29
C ALA A 159 -6.02 -38.08 -38.06
N ALA A 160 -6.83 -38.85 -38.81
CA ALA A 160 -6.78 -40.31 -38.85
C ALA A 160 -5.71 -40.80 -39.86
N PRO A 161 -5.08 -41.97 -39.65
CA PRO A 161 -4.00 -42.45 -40.50
C PRO A 161 -4.52 -43.15 -41.77
N ALA A 162 -3.69 -43.08 -42.82
CA ALA A 162 -3.94 -43.57 -44.17
C ALA A 162 -4.06 -45.10 -44.28
N ALA A 163 -4.94 -45.56 -45.19
CA ALA A 163 -4.90 -46.88 -45.82
C ALA A 163 -5.22 -46.74 -47.31
N GLU A 164 -4.45 -47.46 -48.13
CA GLU A 164 -4.36 -47.39 -49.60
C GLU A 164 -5.53 -48.11 -50.31
N ALA A 165 -6.03 -47.58 -51.44
CA ALA A 165 -6.48 -48.35 -52.62
C ALA A 165 -6.95 -47.46 -53.80
N GLU A 166 -6.27 -47.65 -54.94
CA GLU A 166 -6.58 -47.50 -56.38
C GLU A 166 -7.81 -46.76 -56.96
N ARG A 167 -7.47 -45.90 -57.94
CA ARG A 167 -7.99 -45.69 -59.32
C ARG A 167 -9.41 -45.15 -59.59
N ASP A 168 -9.42 -44.25 -60.58
CA ASP A 168 -10.41 -43.26 -61.08
C ASP A 168 -11.41 -43.86 -62.14
N PRO A 169 -12.31 -43.09 -62.82
CA PRO A 169 -13.73 -42.74 -62.57
C PRO A 169 -14.66 -43.31 -63.70
N PRO A 170 -15.79 -42.73 -64.21
CA PRO A 170 -16.65 -41.57 -63.85
C PRO A 170 -18.18 -41.82 -63.88
N ASP A 171 -19.01 -40.82 -63.51
CA ASP A 171 -20.00 -40.16 -64.40
C ASP A 171 -21.15 -39.42 -63.67
N SER A 172 -21.52 -38.30 -64.29
CA SER A 172 -22.72 -37.45 -64.27
C SER A 172 -23.87 -37.69 -63.26
N SER A 173 -24.38 -36.60 -62.67
CA SER A 173 -25.62 -35.96 -63.13
C SER A 173 -26.24 -34.99 -62.11
N MET A 174 -26.98 -34.05 -62.69
CA MET A 174 -27.68 -32.91 -62.10
C MET A 174 -28.76 -33.28 -61.06
N ALA A 175 -28.97 -32.41 -60.06
CA ALA A 175 -30.29 -31.82 -59.77
C ALA A 175 -30.23 -30.79 -58.61
N ARG A 176 -30.61 -29.55 -58.95
CA ARG A 176 -31.26 -28.54 -58.07
C ARG A 176 -32.77 -28.92 -57.94
N PRO A 177 -33.67 -28.16 -57.26
CA PRO A 177 -33.53 -27.14 -56.22
C PRO A 177 -34.60 -27.25 -55.08
N GLY A 178 -34.49 -26.42 -54.05
CA GLY A 178 -35.63 -26.04 -53.18
C GLY A 178 -35.16 -25.18 -52.01
N HIS A 179 -35.09 -23.85 -52.13
CA HIS A 179 -36.16 -22.86 -51.89
C HIS A 179 -36.86 -22.97 -50.52
N GLY A 180 -36.78 -21.91 -49.73
CA GLY A 180 -37.56 -21.68 -48.51
C GLY A 180 -36.71 -21.06 -47.39
N ALA A 181 -36.24 -19.82 -47.57
CA ALA A 181 -36.86 -18.63 -47.00
C ALA A 181 -36.51 -18.40 -45.51
N SER A 182 -35.48 -17.57 -45.27
CA SER A 182 -35.51 -16.57 -44.20
C SER A 182 -36.41 -15.40 -44.66
N PRO A 183 -37.00 -14.57 -43.79
CA PRO A 183 -36.21 -13.53 -43.11
C PRO A 183 -36.67 -13.09 -41.71
N GLU A 184 -35.71 -12.46 -41.02
CA GLU A 184 -35.80 -11.24 -40.18
C GLU A 184 -36.55 -11.22 -38.83
N GLY A 185 -35.87 -10.62 -37.84
CA GLY A 185 -36.31 -10.34 -36.46
C GLY A 185 -37.25 -9.13 -36.33
N PRO A 186 -37.09 -8.18 -35.37
CA PRO A 186 -36.17 -8.08 -34.23
C PRO A 186 -36.86 -7.64 -32.90
N ALA A 187 -36.02 -7.31 -31.92
CA ALA A 187 -36.14 -6.18 -30.96
C ALA A 187 -36.56 -6.42 -29.49
N ALA A 188 -35.73 -5.79 -28.65
CA ALA A 188 -35.73 -5.64 -27.20
C ALA A 188 -36.86 -4.77 -26.60
N LYS A 189 -37.03 -4.87 -25.27
CA LYS A 189 -37.18 -3.80 -24.23
C LYS A 189 -37.49 -4.50 -22.88
N SER A 190 -36.70 -4.39 -21.81
CA SER A 190 -36.42 -3.28 -20.87
C SER A 190 -37.56 -2.96 -19.86
N LYS A 191 -37.22 -3.06 -18.55
CA LYS A 191 -37.86 -2.50 -17.31
C LYS A 191 -39.24 -3.08 -16.95
N GLU A 192 -39.60 -3.36 -15.68
CA GLU A 192 -39.62 -2.47 -14.51
C GLU A 192 -39.94 -3.26 -13.21
N LYS A 193 -39.48 -2.69 -12.07
CA LYS A 193 -39.88 -2.81 -10.65
C LYS A 193 -41.03 -3.77 -10.25
N MET A 194 -40.81 -4.51 -9.17
CA MET A 194 -41.48 -4.26 -7.87
C MET A 194 -40.61 -4.79 -6.73
#